data_AF-A0A970IRZ6-F1
#
_entry.id   AF-A0A970IRZ6-F1
#
_cell.length_a   1.000
_cell.length_b   1.000
_cell.length_c   1.000
_cell.angle_alpha   90.00
_cell.angle_beta   90.00
_cell.angle_gamma   90.00
#
_symmetry.space_group_name_H-M   'P 1'
#
loop_
_entity.id
_entity.type
_entity.pdbx_description
1 polymer ?
#
loop_
_entity_poly.entity_id
_entity_poly.type
_entity_poly.pdbx_seq_one_letter_code
_entity_poly.pdbx_strand_id
1 'polypeptide(L)'
;MRGIKKYVIPVVIIIALSTLWGCGMVVVKESEEEKSIVARVDGEAITKEEFDIIFNVFKIQEEMKQGSDIWDKTYMGKKYIDLAKEQVLQQMIEDKLQLKKAAELNISIPQEEIDEEFDKFKKLFNSEEKFVEYLSNLEMEQDYFKESIKKSLILNNLKENLTKETEITKEEVEAYYS
;
A
#
# COMPACT_ATOMS: atom_id res chain seq x y z
N MET A 1 9.14 -72.89 37.75
CA MET A 1 10.60 -72.98 37.50
C MET A 1 11.04 -71.72 36.76
N ARG A 2 12.07 -71.02 37.27
CA ARG A 2 13.08 -70.18 36.56
C ARG A 2 12.54 -69.25 35.44
N GLY A 3 12.52 -67.92 35.53
CA GLY A 3 13.60 -67.01 35.91
C GLY A 3 14.27 -66.39 34.67
N ILE A 4 14.01 -65.09 34.42
CA ILE A 4 14.88 -64.08 33.75
C ILE A 4 14.97 -64.21 32.20
N LYS A 5 14.70 -63.16 31.38
CA LYS A 5 15.49 -61.90 31.28
C LYS A 5 14.68 -60.77 30.62
N LYS A 6 14.69 -59.60 31.27
CA LYS A 6 14.22 -58.29 30.79
C LYS A 6 15.22 -57.72 29.78
N TYR A 7 14.79 -56.89 28.83
CA TYR A 7 15.25 -55.49 28.62
C TYR A 7 14.41 -54.82 27.52
N VAL A 8 14.18 -53.52 27.71
CA VAL A 8 13.18 -52.63 27.12
C VAL A 8 13.93 -51.37 26.65
N ILE A 9 13.73 -50.93 25.38
CA ILE A 9 13.88 -49.54 24.83
C ILE A 9 15.35 -49.00 24.73
N PRO A 10 15.77 -47.96 23.92
CA PRO A 10 15.06 -46.99 23.03
C PRO A 10 15.65 -46.71 21.61
N VAL A 11 14.87 -45.92 20.86
CA VAL A 11 15.23 -44.98 19.76
C VAL A 11 16.48 -44.15 20.08
N VAL A 12 17.42 -44.05 19.13
CA VAL A 12 18.62 -43.20 19.25
C VAL A 12 18.55 -42.04 18.25
N ILE A 13 18.39 -40.85 18.82
CA ILE A 13 18.69 -39.53 18.25
C ILE A 13 20.21 -39.40 18.17
N ILE A 14 20.76 -39.00 17.02
CA ILE A 14 22.18 -38.62 16.90
C ILE A 14 22.25 -37.14 16.50
N ILE A 15 22.51 -36.30 17.50
CA ILE A 15 23.12 -34.98 17.33
C ILE A 15 24.63 -35.22 17.50
N ALA A 16 25.42 -34.88 16.48
CA ALA A 16 26.88 -34.80 16.58
C ALA A 16 27.34 -33.42 16.11
N LEU A 17 27.71 -32.58 17.08
CA LEU A 17 28.41 -31.31 16.93
C LEU A 17 29.90 -31.57 16.64
N SER A 18 30.43 -31.02 15.55
CA SER A 18 31.85 -30.73 15.42
C SER A 18 32.05 -29.43 14.63
N THR A 19 32.65 -28.47 15.32
CA THR A 19 33.00 -27.10 14.95
C THR A 19 34.07 -27.02 13.87
N LEU A 20 33.93 -26.09 12.91
CA LEU A 20 35.00 -25.24 12.37
C LEU A 20 34.40 -24.22 11.38
N TRP A 21 34.86 -22.98 11.50
CA TRP A 21 34.32 -21.79 10.85
C TRP A 21 34.22 -21.89 9.32
N GLY A 22 32.99 -21.74 8.86
CA GLY A 22 32.68 -21.33 7.50
C GLY A 22 31.25 -20.83 7.53
N CYS A 23 31.06 -19.52 7.70
CA CYS A 23 29.84 -18.86 7.25
C CYS A 23 29.75 -19.10 5.74
N GLY A 24 29.21 -20.26 5.35
CA GLY A 24 28.66 -20.48 4.03
C GLY A 24 27.53 -19.48 3.91
N MET A 25 27.87 -18.31 3.39
CA MET A 25 26.97 -17.32 2.86
C MET A 25 25.94 -18.09 2.03
N VAL A 26 24.77 -18.33 2.62
CA VAL A 26 23.58 -18.57 1.82
C VAL A 26 23.40 -17.25 1.10
N VAL A 27 23.97 -17.15 -0.10
CA VAL A 27 23.64 -16.10 -1.04
C VAL A 27 22.19 -16.38 -1.39
N VAL A 28 21.29 -15.84 -0.57
CA VAL A 28 19.90 -15.65 -0.95
C VAL A 28 20.02 -14.76 -2.18
N LYS A 29 19.92 -15.38 -3.34
CA LYS A 29 19.81 -14.68 -4.60
C LYS A 29 18.45 -13.97 -4.49
N GLU A 30 18.45 -12.73 -4.00
CA GLU A 30 17.28 -11.86 -4.07
C GLU A 30 16.76 -11.97 -5.51
N SER A 31 15.55 -12.50 -5.65
CA SER A 31 14.90 -12.59 -6.95
C SER A 31 14.80 -11.17 -7.53
N GLU A 32 14.72 -11.03 -8.85
CA GLU A 32 14.52 -9.72 -9.46
C GLU A 32 13.27 -9.00 -8.91
N GLU A 33 12.29 -9.79 -8.44
CA GLU A 33 11.11 -9.33 -7.70
C GLU A 33 11.44 -8.70 -6.34
N GLU A 34 12.44 -9.18 -5.59
CA GLU A 34 12.84 -8.54 -4.31
C GLU A 34 13.50 -7.18 -4.55
N LYS A 35 14.23 -7.02 -5.66
CA LYS A 35 14.91 -5.77 -6.01
C LYS A 35 13.97 -4.65 -6.44
N SER A 36 12.74 -4.98 -6.84
CA SER A 36 11.72 -4.01 -7.22
C SER A 36 10.84 -3.59 -6.04
N ILE A 37 11.09 -4.05 -4.82
CA ILE A 37 10.31 -3.67 -3.64
C ILE A 37 10.87 -2.37 -3.04
N VAL A 38 10.02 -1.36 -2.87
CA VAL A 38 10.40 -0.07 -2.25
C VAL A 38 10.03 0.01 -0.78
N ALA A 39 9.04 -0.77 -0.32
CA ALA A 39 8.69 -0.90 1.10
C ALA A 39 7.92 -2.21 1.37
N ARG A 40 7.83 -2.60 2.65
CA ARG A 40 6.95 -3.69 3.11
C ARG A 40 6.09 -3.22 4.28
N VAL A 41 4.80 -3.54 4.24
CA VAL A 41 3.82 -3.26 5.30
C VAL A 41 3.24 -4.60 5.75
N ASP A 42 3.56 -5.03 6.97
CA ASP A 42 3.13 -6.33 7.53
C ASP A 42 3.36 -7.54 6.60
N GLY A 43 4.46 -7.51 5.83
CA GLY A 43 4.83 -8.57 4.89
C GLY A 43 4.33 -8.33 3.45
N GLU A 44 3.35 -7.46 3.22
CA GLU A 44 2.94 -7.05 1.88
C GLU A 44 3.94 -6.06 1.28
N ALA A 45 4.37 -6.32 0.05
CA ALA A 45 5.25 -5.42 -0.68
C ALA A 45 4.49 -4.19 -1.20
N ILE A 46 5.21 -3.07 -1.30
CA ILE A 46 4.95 -1.98 -2.24
C ILE A 46 6.02 -2.09 -3.31
N THR A 47 5.64 -2.31 -4.56
CA THR A 47 6.59 -2.42 -5.66
C THR A 47 6.95 -1.04 -6.21
N LYS A 48 8.08 -0.97 -6.90
CA LYS A 48 8.54 0.21 -7.62
C LYS A 48 7.56 0.60 -8.72
N GLU A 49 6.93 -0.38 -9.38
CA GLU A 49 5.93 -0.13 -10.41
C GLU A 49 4.68 0.56 -9.82
N GLU A 50 4.13 0.03 -8.73
CA GLU A 50 3.01 0.66 -8.02
C GLU A 50 3.37 2.07 -7.55
N PHE A 51 4.58 2.24 -7.02
CA PHE A 51 5.08 3.54 -6.58
C PHE A 51 5.21 4.53 -7.74
N ASP A 52 5.80 4.11 -8.86
CA ASP A 52 6.04 4.97 -10.02
C ASP A 52 4.70 5.46 -10.61
N ILE A 53 3.67 4.59 -10.70
CA ILE A 53 2.32 4.97 -11.14
C ILE A 53 1.72 6.04 -10.22
N ILE A 54 1.70 5.80 -8.90
CA ILE A 54 1.10 6.76 -7.94
C ILE A 54 1.91 8.06 -7.89
N PHE A 55 3.24 7.97 -7.96
CA PHE A 55 4.11 9.13 -8.00
C PHE A 55 3.90 9.96 -9.27
N ASN A 56 3.65 9.33 -10.43
CA ASN A 56 3.36 10.05 -11.67
C ASN A 56 2.03 10.81 -11.57
N VAL A 57 0.99 10.19 -10.98
CA VAL A 57 -0.28 10.86 -10.68
C VAL A 57 -0.08 12.06 -9.76
N PHE A 58 0.70 11.92 -8.68
CA PHE A 58 1.06 13.02 -7.78
C PHE A 58 1.80 14.13 -8.52
N LYS A 59 2.80 13.75 -9.32
CA LYS A 59 3.65 14.66 -10.09
C LYS A 59 2.80 15.54 -11.02
N ILE A 60 1.93 14.93 -11.82
CA ILE A 60 1.06 15.67 -12.76
C ILE A 60 0.15 16.66 -12.00
N GLN A 61 -0.43 16.24 -10.88
CA GLN A 61 -1.25 17.14 -10.07
C GLN A 61 -0.48 18.32 -9.49
N GLU A 62 0.75 18.10 -9.04
CA GLU A 62 1.60 19.18 -8.52
C GLU A 62 2.08 20.12 -9.64
N GLU A 63 2.43 19.60 -10.81
CA GLU A 63 2.77 20.42 -11.98
C GLU A 63 1.58 21.28 -12.43
N MET A 64 0.35 20.76 -12.39
CA MET A 64 -0.86 21.53 -12.69
C MET A 64 -1.10 22.68 -11.72
N LYS A 65 -0.70 22.52 -10.45
CA LYS A 65 -0.88 23.56 -9.42
C LYS A 65 0.24 24.60 -9.42
N GLN A 66 1.48 24.17 -9.64
CA GLN A 66 2.67 24.97 -9.33
C GLN A 66 3.62 25.17 -10.51
N GLY A 67 3.43 24.47 -11.63
CA GLY A 67 4.39 24.40 -12.74
C GLY A 67 5.48 23.36 -12.52
N SER A 68 6.16 22.95 -13.60
CA SER A 68 7.18 21.90 -13.57
C SER A 68 8.52 22.31 -12.95
N ASP A 69 8.76 23.61 -12.77
CA ASP A 69 9.92 24.15 -12.05
C ASP A 69 9.93 23.78 -10.56
N ILE A 70 8.81 23.32 -10.01
CA ILE A 70 8.69 22.86 -8.62
C ILE A 70 9.71 21.77 -8.27
N TRP A 71 10.05 20.89 -9.23
CA TRP A 71 10.96 19.76 -8.99
C TRP A 71 12.42 20.16 -8.79
N ASP A 72 12.80 21.35 -9.27
CA ASP A 72 14.13 21.93 -9.08
C ASP A 72 14.25 22.69 -7.75
N LYS A 73 13.13 22.95 -7.07
CA LYS A 73 13.12 23.68 -5.79
C LYS A 73 13.70 22.83 -4.67
N THR A 74 14.32 23.51 -3.72
CA THR A 74 14.91 22.90 -2.53
C THR A 74 14.23 23.46 -1.29
N TYR A 75 13.80 22.59 -0.39
CA TYR A 75 13.18 22.93 0.88
C TYR A 75 13.96 22.28 2.02
N MET A 76 14.35 23.06 3.02
CA MET A 76 15.09 22.57 4.19
C MET A 76 16.35 21.74 3.82
N GLY A 77 17.02 22.11 2.71
CA GLY A 77 18.22 21.42 2.23
C GLY A 77 17.98 20.12 1.45
N LYS A 78 16.73 19.70 1.24
CA LYS A 78 16.35 18.57 0.37
C LYS A 78 15.68 19.06 -0.91
N LYS A 79 15.88 18.36 -2.03
CA LYS A 79 15.11 18.63 -3.25
C LYS A 79 13.64 18.29 -3.01
N TYR A 80 12.74 19.10 -3.56
CA TYR A 80 11.31 18.88 -3.41
C TYR A 80 10.87 17.52 -3.96
N ILE A 81 11.47 17.07 -5.07
CA ILE A 81 11.17 15.75 -5.65
C ILE A 81 11.41 14.61 -4.66
N ASP A 82 12.42 14.70 -3.80
CA ASP A 82 12.72 13.66 -2.81
C ASP A 82 11.70 13.67 -1.67
N LEU A 83 11.30 14.87 -1.22
CA LEU A 83 10.22 15.04 -0.24
C LEU A 83 8.88 14.53 -0.77
N ALA A 84 8.58 14.79 -2.04
CA ALA A 84 7.38 14.30 -2.70
C ALA A 84 7.36 12.77 -2.79
N LYS A 85 8.49 12.14 -3.09
CA LYS A 85 8.62 10.67 -3.09
C LYS A 85 8.42 10.08 -1.69
N GLU A 86 9.03 10.69 -0.67
CA GLU A 86 8.84 10.30 0.74
C GLU A 86 7.34 10.40 1.11
N GLN A 87 6.67 11.50 0.75
CA GLN A 87 5.25 11.70 1.01
C GLN A 87 4.37 10.65 0.30
N VAL A 88 4.61 10.38 -0.98
CA VAL A 88 3.83 9.38 -1.73
C VAL A 88 4.04 7.97 -1.14
N LEU A 89 5.27 7.60 -0.81
CA LEU A 89 5.54 6.30 -0.19
C LEU A 89 4.83 6.18 1.17
N GLN A 90 4.86 7.24 1.98
CA GLN A 90 4.17 7.29 3.26
C GLN A 90 2.65 7.13 3.09
N GLN A 91 2.05 7.82 2.11
CA GLN A 91 0.62 7.65 1.80
C GLN A 91 0.29 6.21 1.40
N MET A 92 1.12 5.57 0.56
CA MET A 92 0.91 4.18 0.15
C MET A 92 0.98 3.21 1.33
N ILE A 93 1.87 3.48 2.30
CA ILE A 93 1.95 2.70 3.55
C ILE A 93 0.68 2.87 4.38
N GLU A 94 0.22 4.12 4.55
CA GLU A 94 -1.00 4.43 5.29
C GLU A 94 -2.24 3.81 4.65
N ASP A 95 -2.35 3.86 3.32
CA ASP A 95 -3.44 3.25 2.57
C ASP A 95 -3.46 1.73 2.76
N LYS A 96 -2.30 1.05 2.73
CA LYS A 96 -2.22 -0.38 3.02
C LYS A 96 -2.71 -0.72 4.43
N LEU A 97 -2.30 0.05 5.42
CA LEU A 97 -2.75 -0.14 6.80
C LEU A 97 -4.26 0.05 6.94
N GLN A 98 -4.81 1.08 6.29
CA GLN A 98 -6.24 1.34 6.31
C GLN A 98 -7.05 0.28 5.53
N LEU A 99 -6.59 -0.17 4.37
CA LEU A 99 -7.23 -1.25 3.61
C LEU A 99 -7.24 -2.56 4.40
N LYS A 100 -6.15 -2.86 5.11
CA LYS A 100 -6.11 -3.99 6.05
C LYS A 100 -7.15 -3.82 7.16
N LYS A 101 -7.26 -2.61 7.74
CA LYS A 101 -8.26 -2.33 8.77
C LYS A 101 -9.69 -2.48 8.24
N ALA A 102 -9.95 -2.02 7.02
CA ALA A 102 -11.24 -2.17 6.37
C ALA A 102 -11.59 -3.66 6.15
N ALA A 103 -10.62 -4.47 5.73
CA ALA A 103 -10.78 -5.91 5.59
C ALA A 103 -11.10 -6.60 6.92
N GLU A 104 -10.43 -6.23 8.02
CA GLU A 104 -10.74 -6.74 9.38
C GLU A 104 -12.17 -6.42 9.82
N LEU A 105 -12.71 -5.29 9.38
CA LEU A 105 -14.09 -4.85 9.64
C LEU A 105 -15.09 -5.39 8.61
N ASN A 106 -14.65 -6.25 7.68
CA ASN A 106 -15.46 -6.79 6.58
C ASN A 106 -16.12 -5.71 5.71
N ILE A 107 -15.43 -4.58 5.54
CA ILE A 107 -15.87 -3.52 4.63
C ILE A 107 -15.51 -3.94 3.20
N SER A 108 -16.52 -3.99 2.35
CA SER A 108 -16.38 -4.30 0.92
C SER A 108 -17.34 -3.45 0.10
N ILE A 109 -16.96 -3.15 -1.13
CA ILE A 109 -17.77 -2.36 -2.06
C ILE A 109 -18.30 -3.30 -3.17
N PRO A 110 -19.62 -3.29 -3.47
CA PRO A 110 -20.18 -4.05 -4.58
C PRO A 110 -19.57 -3.63 -5.92
N GLN A 111 -19.45 -4.57 -6.86
CA GLN A 111 -18.92 -4.27 -8.19
C GLN A 111 -19.74 -3.21 -8.92
N GLU A 112 -21.05 -3.20 -8.74
CA GLU A 112 -21.97 -2.22 -9.33
C GLU A 112 -21.63 -0.79 -8.90
N GLU A 113 -21.32 -0.55 -7.62
CA GLU A 113 -20.93 0.77 -7.12
C GLU A 113 -19.58 1.23 -7.69
N ILE A 114 -18.63 0.30 -7.85
CA ILE A 114 -17.34 0.58 -8.50
C ILE A 114 -17.55 0.96 -9.97
N ASP A 115 -18.42 0.24 -10.67
CA ASP A 115 -18.75 0.49 -12.08
C ASP A 115 -19.45 1.85 -12.25
N GLU A 116 -20.39 2.18 -11.36
CA GLU A 116 -21.08 3.47 -11.35
C GLU A 116 -20.11 4.64 -11.14
N GLU A 117 -19.20 4.54 -10.16
CA GLU A 117 -18.22 5.60 -9.90
C GLU A 117 -17.19 5.73 -11.03
N PHE A 118 -16.78 4.60 -11.63
CA PHE A 118 -15.94 4.60 -12.82
C PHE A 118 -16.63 5.32 -13.99
N ASP A 119 -17.90 5.01 -14.25
CA ASP A 119 -18.67 5.66 -15.32
C ASP A 119 -18.93 7.14 -15.04
N LYS A 120 -19.16 7.53 -13.77
CA LYS A 120 -19.29 8.94 -13.37
C LYS A 120 -17.99 9.69 -13.63
N PHE A 121 -16.85 9.13 -13.27
CA PHE A 121 -15.54 9.75 -13.52
C PHE A 121 -15.28 9.90 -15.02
N LYS A 122 -15.56 8.86 -15.79
CA LYS A 122 -15.40 8.85 -17.24
C LYS A 122 -16.25 9.92 -17.95
N LYS A 123 -17.45 10.20 -17.45
CA LYS A 123 -18.34 11.27 -17.95
C LYS A 123 -17.82 12.70 -17.68
N LEU A 124 -16.79 12.88 -16.85
CA LEU A 124 -16.10 14.17 -16.69
C LEU A 124 -15.29 14.54 -17.94
N PHE A 125 -15.02 13.58 -18.81
CA PHE A 125 -14.29 13.78 -20.06
C PHE A 125 -15.26 13.97 -21.22
N ASN A 126 -14.90 14.86 -22.15
CA ASN A 126 -15.73 15.18 -23.32
C ASN A 126 -15.85 14.01 -24.32
N SER A 127 -15.00 13.00 -24.23
CA SER A 127 -15.05 11.77 -25.04
C SER A 127 -14.26 10.63 -24.41
N GLU A 128 -14.47 9.40 -24.92
CA GLU A 128 -13.70 8.20 -24.58
C GLU A 128 -12.20 8.42 -24.82
N GLU A 129 -11.86 8.99 -25.98
CA GLU A 129 -10.47 9.20 -26.38
C GLU A 129 -9.74 10.12 -25.41
N LYS A 130 -10.45 11.12 -24.86
CA LYS A 130 -9.88 12.03 -23.85
C LYS A 130 -9.66 11.35 -22.50
N PHE A 131 -10.51 10.41 -22.13
CA PHE A 131 -10.31 9.59 -20.94
C PHE A 131 -9.12 8.63 -21.11
N VAL A 132 -9.01 7.97 -22.26
CA VAL A 132 -7.87 7.09 -22.57
C VAL A 132 -6.55 7.88 -22.64
N GLU A 133 -6.55 9.06 -23.26
CA GLU A 133 -5.40 9.97 -23.29
C GLU A 133 -4.97 10.38 -21.87
N TYR A 134 -5.93 10.68 -20.99
CA TYR A 134 -5.67 10.97 -19.59
C TYR A 134 -4.98 9.80 -18.88
N LEU A 135 -5.53 8.58 -18.97
CA LEU A 135 -4.93 7.39 -18.37
C LEU A 135 -3.52 7.10 -18.94
N SER A 136 -3.33 7.29 -20.25
CA SER A 136 -2.03 7.12 -20.89
C SER A 136 -0.99 8.12 -20.38
N ASN A 137 -1.37 9.38 -20.12
CA ASN A 137 -0.47 10.37 -19.53
C ASN A 137 -0.07 10.02 -18.09
N LEU A 138 -0.95 9.32 -17.37
CA LEU A 138 -0.68 8.79 -16.04
C LEU A 138 0.17 7.51 -16.05
N GLU A 139 0.45 6.92 -17.22
CA GLU A 139 1.02 5.56 -17.35
C GLU A 139 0.18 4.51 -16.60
N MET A 140 -1.15 4.68 -16.65
CA MET A 140 -2.10 3.90 -15.87
C MET A 140 -3.05 3.12 -16.77
N GLU A 141 -3.22 1.83 -16.50
CA GLU A 141 -4.23 1.01 -17.17
C GLU A 141 -5.63 1.24 -16.60
N GLN A 142 -6.66 1.02 -17.41
CA GLN A 142 -8.05 1.20 -17.00
C GLN A 142 -8.42 0.30 -15.79
N ASP A 143 -7.96 -0.94 -15.77
CA ASP A 143 -8.24 -1.88 -14.67
C ASP A 143 -7.55 -1.42 -13.38
N TYR A 144 -6.33 -0.89 -13.46
CA TYR A 144 -5.66 -0.29 -12.31
C TYR A 144 -6.43 0.94 -11.80
N PHE A 145 -6.90 1.80 -12.70
CA PHE A 145 -7.72 2.95 -12.33
C PHE A 145 -9.00 2.52 -11.62
N LYS A 146 -9.67 1.47 -12.11
CA LYS A 146 -10.87 0.92 -11.48
C LYS A 146 -10.60 0.35 -10.09
N GLU A 147 -9.49 -0.36 -9.90
CA GLU A 147 -9.05 -0.79 -8.58
C GLU A 147 -8.69 0.40 -7.67
N SER A 148 -8.19 1.51 -8.21
CA SER A 148 -7.97 2.74 -7.43
C SER A 148 -9.28 3.36 -6.92
N ILE A 149 -10.35 3.34 -7.74
CA ILE A 149 -11.69 3.79 -7.34
C ILE A 149 -12.22 2.92 -6.21
N LYS A 150 -12.12 1.59 -6.37
CA LYS A 150 -12.51 0.63 -5.33
C LYS A 150 -11.77 0.87 -4.01
N LYS A 151 -10.45 1.05 -4.05
CA LYS A 151 -9.65 1.37 -2.85
C LYS A 151 -10.16 2.66 -2.19
N SER A 152 -10.39 3.72 -2.97
CA SER A 152 -10.93 4.99 -2.47
C SER A 152 -12.29 4.81 -1.79
N LEU A 153 -13.21 4.06 -2.39
CA LEU A 153 -14.54 3.78 -1.81
C LEU A 153 -14.45 2.99 -0.51
N ILE A 154 -13.58 1.98 -0.43
CA ILE A 154 -13.33 1.22 0.80
C ILE A 154 -12.82 2.15 1.91
N LEU A 155 -11.84 3.01 1.61
CA LEU A 155 -11.26 3.94 2.58
C LEU A 155 -12.26 5.00 3.05
N ASN A 156 -13.10 5.51 2.15
CA ASN A 156 -14.18 6.43 2.52
C ASN A 156 -15.20 5.74 3.44
N ASN A 157 -15.62 4.52 3.10
CA ASN A 157 -16.54 3.76 3.94
C ASN A 157 -15.94 3.40 5.31
N LEU A 158 -14.64 3.11 5.37
CA LEU A 158 -13.90 2.92 6.63
C LEU A 158 -13.96 4.19 7.48
N LYS A 159 -13.64 5.35 6.89
CA LYS A 159 -13.70 6.63 7.59
C LYS A 159 -15.09 6.88 8.16
N GLU A 160 -16.14 6.71 7.35
CA GLU A 160 -17.53 6.88 7.79
C GLU A 160 -17.90 5.94 8.94
N ASN A 161 -17.51 4.66 8.86
CA ASN A 161 -17.74 3.69 9.93
C ASN A 161 -17.06 4.10 11.23
N LEU A 162 -15.82 4.58 11.17
CA LEU A 162 -15.06 4.98 12.35
C LEU A 162 -15.56 6.29 12.98
N THR A 163 -16.16 7.19 12.18
CA THR A 163 -16.65 8.49 12.67
C THR A 163 -18.15 8.50 12.99
N LYS A 164 -18.85 7.38 12.77
CA LYS A 164 -20.31 7.30 12.92
C LYS A 164 -20.83 7.66 14.31
N GLU A 165 -20.03 7.42 15.34
CA GLU A 165 -20.38 7.67 16.74
C GLU A 165 -19.86 9.01 17.28
N THR A 166 -19.20 9.82 16.44
CA THR A 166 -18.68 11.13 16.85
C THR A 166 -19.74 12.20 16.68
N GLU A 167 -20.43 12.57 17.76
CA GLU A 167 -21.31 13.74 17.78
C GLU A 167 -20.50 15.00 18.11
N ILE A 168 -20.56 16.01 17.24
CA ILE A 168 -20.05 17.35 17.55
C ILE A 168 -21.13 18.11 18.31
N THR A 169 -20.84 18.52 19.54
CA THR A 169 -21.78 19.29 20.35
C THR A 169 -21.86 20.75 19.90
N LYS A 170 -23.00 21.40 20.14
CA LYS A 170 -23.18 22.81 19.80
C LYS A 170 -22.20 23.70 20.58
N GLU A 171 -21.94 23.32 21.83
CA GLU A 171 -21.01 23.99 22.74
C GLU A 171 -19.57 23.96 22.21
N GLU A 172 -19.12 22.85 21.61
CA GLU A 172 -17.80 22.75 20.97
C GLU A 172 -17.68 23.66 19.74
N VAL A 173 -18.77 23.80 18.97
CA VAL A 173 -18.81 24.71 17.81
C VAL A 173 -18.77 26.17 18.27
N GLU A 174 -19.57 26.54 19.27
CA GLU A 174 -19.60 27.90 19.80
C GLU A 174 -18.26 28.30 20.44
N ALA A 175 -17.60 27.36 21.14
CA ALA A 175 -16.27 27.58 21.71
C ALA A 175 -15.16 27.73 20.66
N TYR A 176 -15.28 27.10 19.50
CA TYR A 176 -14.29 27.23 18.42
C TYR A 176 -14.33 28.61 17.73
N TYR A 177 -15.51 29.24 17.66
CA TYR A 177 -15.71 30.53 16.97
C TYR A 177 -15.73 31.76 17.89
N SER A 178 -15.64 31.58 19.21
CA SER A 178 -15.60 32.66 20.22
C SER A 178 -14.16 33.00 20.63
#